data_AF-A0A9E2IFN4-F1
#
_entry.id   AF-A0A9E2IFN4-F1
#
_cell.length_a   1.000
_cell.length_b   1.000
_cell.length_c   1.000
_cell.angle_alpha   90.00
_cell.angle_beta   90.00
_cell.angle_gamma   90.00
#
_symmetry.space_group_name_H-M   'P 1'
#
loop_
_entity.id
_entity.type
_entity.pdbx_description
1 polymer ?
#
loop_
_entity_poly.entity_id
_entity_poly.type
_entity_poly.pdbx_seq_one_letter_code
_entity_poly.pdbx_strand_id
1 'polypeptide(L)'
;ICSACEWAYEKDHVIDWEKRERELQVLCDKYRSSDGSFDVVVPNSGGKDSAYVAHQLKHRHRMHPLCVTWAPFEYTDIGWQNLQSFIYAGFNNILGQPDQKIHRKLSRLCFELVGDPWQPFTYGQKNWAYHIANTFKIPLIMYGENGELEYGGSSKYKHKPKEGPEEYRELYFKGAGVDTIVDIGLERGIFDKKEIEPQTFQLYKSPLAEDIIKSGIEMHWYSYYHKWTPQENYYYAVENTGFRANPEGRSEGTYTKYTSLDDKLDDFHWYMSYIKFGMGRASRDVQTDIRRHHITREEGVALVKRYDGEVPKRHFQWFLSYLGIQEEFFWEVCDFYRELSNVWEKQDGKWLMKYPVC
;
A
#
# COMPACT_ATOMS: atom_id res chain seq x y z
N ILE A 1 -19.48 12.91 -10.17
CA ILE A 1 -18.43 11.99 -10.68
C ILE A 1 -17.20 12.23 -9.81
N CYS A 2 -16.46 11.19 -9.38
CA CYS A 2 -15.29 11.36 -8.49
C CYS A 2 -13.98 11.47 -9.29
N SER A 3 -12.91 11.93 -8.63
CA SER A 3 -11.60 12.15 -9.27
C SER A 3 -11.02 10.89 -9.91
N ALA A 4 -11.20 9.71 -9.32
CA ALA A 4 -10.76 8.45 -9.93
C ALA A 4 -11.51 8.10 -11.22
N CYS A 5 -12.80 8.44 -11.31
CA CYS A 5 -13.59 8.23 -12.55
C CYS A 5 -13.15 9.20 -13.64
N GLU A 6 -12.87 10.46 -13.30
CA GLU A 6 -12.31 11.44 -14.23
C GLU A 6 -10.92 11.01 -14.70
N TRP A 7 -10.09 10.46 -13.80
CA TRP A 7 -8.78 9.94 -14.16
C TRP A 7 -8.86 8.73 -15.09
N ALA A 8 -9.75 7.78 -14.84
CA ALA A 8 -9.96 6.65 -15.73
C ALA A 8 -10.37 7.10 -17.14
N TYR A 9 -11.30 8.05 -17.24
CA TYR A 9 -11.67 8.64 -18.53
C TYR A 9 -10.46 9.26 -19.25
N GLU A 10 -9.63 10.03 -18.55
CA GLU A 10 -8.42 10.60 -19.17
C GLU A 10 -7.39 9.54 -19.61
N LYS A 11 -7.21 8.47 -18.82
CA LYS A 11 -6.34 7.35 -19.21
C LYS A 11 -6.79 6.68 -20.50
N ASP A 12 -8.09 6.67 -20.79
CA ASP A 12 -8.65 6.01 -21.97
C ASP A 12 -8.76 6.93 -23.19
N HIS A 13 -8.90 8.24 -22.98
CA HIS A 13 -9.28 9.16 -24.06
C HIS A 13 -8.33 10.33 -24.30
N VAL A 14 -7.45 10.65 -23.34
CA VAL A 14 -6.64 11.89 -23.38
C VAL A 14 -5.15 11.61 -23.39
N ILE A 15 -4.69 10.60 -22.64
CA ILE A 15 -3.25 10.34 -22.48
C ILE A 15 -2.68 9.62 -23.71
N ASP A 16 -1.66 10.24 -24.31
CA ASP A 16 -0.79 9.60 -25.30
C ASP A 16 0.23 8.69 -24.58
N TRP A 17 -0.09 7.41 -24.49
CA TRP A 17 0.75 6.41 -23.82
C TRP A 17 2.07 6.14 -24.55
N GLU A 18 2.13 6.33 -25.88
CA GLU A 18 3.40 6.19 -26.61
C GLU A 18 4.35 7.34 -26.27
N LYS A 19 3.82 8.56 -26.11
CA LYS A 19 4.61 9.68 -25.61
C LYS A 19 5.10 9.42 -24.20
N ARG A 20 4.25 8.89 -23.32
CA ARG A 20 4.64 8.51 -21.96
C ARG A 20 5.75 7.46 -21.93
N GLU A 21 5.67 6.45 -22.79
CA GLU A 21 6.74 5.45 -22.94
C GLU A 21 8.05 6.09 -23.41
N ARG A 22 8.01 7.04 -24.36
CA ARG A 22 9.22 7.79 -24.77
C ARG A 22 9.81 8.61 -23.63
N GLU A 23 8.98 9.24 -22.80
CA GLU A 23 9.42 9.96 -21.60
C GLU A 23 10.12 9.03 -20.60
N LEU A 24 9.60 7.81 -20.42
CA LEU A 24 10.23 6.79 -19.58
C LEU A 24 11.57 6.33 -20.14
N GLN A 25 11.66 6.10 -21.45
CA GLN A 25 12.89 5.70 -22.08
C GLN A 25 14.00 6.74 -21.88
N VAL A 26 13.68 8.03 -22.07
CA VAL A 26 14.62 9.14 -21.81
C VAL A 26 15.05 9.18 -20.34
N LEU A 27 14.12 8.96 -19.41
CA LEU A 27 14.43 8.88 -17.98
C LEU A 27 15.38 7.71 -17.68
N CYS A 28 15.07 6.51 -18.18
CA CYS A 28 15.92 5.34 -18.03
C CYS A 28 17.30 5.59 -18.63
N ASP A 29 17.40 6.14 -19.85
CA ASP A 29 18.69 6.44 -20.50
C ASP A 29 19.56 7.42 -19.70
N LYS A 30 18.94 8.36 -18.98
CA LYS A 30 19.65 9.30 -18.10
C LYS A 30 20.31 8.60 -16.91
N TYR A 31 19.66 7.60 -16.32
CA TYR A 31 20.07 6.99 -15.07
C TYR A 31 20.75 5.63 -15.21
N ARG A 32 20.51 4.92 -16.33
CA ARG A 32 20.98 3.55 -16.55
C ARG A 32 22.49 3.46 -16.38
N SER A 33 22.93 2.50 -15.57
CA SER A 33 24.34 2.22 -15.41
C SER A 33 24.91 1.52 -16.64
N SER A 34 26.19 1.76 -16.92
CA SER A 34 26.94 1.10 -18.00
C SER A 34 27.80 -0.06 -17.51
N ASP A 35 28.02 -0.16 -16.20
CA ASP A 35 28.87 -1.16 -15.54
C ASP A 35 28.07 -2.25 -14.80
N GLY A 36 26.75 -2.16 -14.81
CA GLY A 36 25.85 -3.10 -14.13
C GLY A 36 25.61 -2.78 -12.65
N SER A 37 26.11 -1.65 -12.14
CA SER A 37 25.75 -1.14 -10.82
C SER A 37 24.24 -0.84 -10.74
N PHE A 38 23.67 -0.89 -9.53
CA PHE A 38 22.26 -0.58 -9.35
C PHE A 38 21.96 0.87 -9.72
N ASP A 39 20.96 1.08 -10.57
CA ASP A 39 20.61 2.39 -11.15
C ASP A 39 19.18 2.85 -10.82
N VAL A 40 18.37 1.96 -10.22
CA VAL A 40 17.01 2.27 -9.77
C VAL A 40 16.64 1.45 -8.52
N VAL A 41 16.04 2.10 -7.54
CA VAL A 41 15.39 1.42 -6.40
C VAL A 41 13.94 1.15 -6.75
N VAL A 42 13.46 -0.09 -6.52
CA VAL A 42 12.06 -0.47 -6.74
C VAL A 42 11.49 -1.07 -5.46
N PRO A 43 10.51 -0.42 -4.80
CA PRO A 43 9.77 -1.05 -3.71
C PRO A 43 9.03 -2.29 -4.22
N ASN A 44 9.29 -3.45 -3.63
CA ASN A 44 8.75 -4.72 -4.09
C ASN A 44 8.57 -5.71 -2.94
N SER A 45 7.34 -6.15 -2.69
CA SER A 45 7.01 -7.13 -1.64
C SER A 45 6.87 -8.56 -2.16
N GLY A 46 7.22 -8.82 -3.42
CA GLY A 46 6.84 -10.04 -4.14
C GLY A 46 5.44 -9.99 -4.74
N GLY A 47 4.71 -8.89 -4.53
CA GLY A 47 3.40 -8.66 -5.13
C GLY A 47 3.48 -8.44 -6.63
N LYS A 48 2.41 -8.83 -7.34
CA LYS A 48 2.29 -8.77 -8.80
C LYS A 48 2.68 -7.42 -9.44
N ASP A 49 2.26 -6.31 -8.86
CA ASP A 49 2.45 -4.98 -9.44
C ASP A 49 3.91 -4.55 -9.35
N SER A 50 4.51 -4.71 -8.17
CA SER A 50 5.91 -4.41 -7.97
C SER A 50 6.82 -5.35 -8.75
N ALA A 51 6.43 -6.62 -8.89
CA ALA A 51 7.13 -7.60 -9.69
C ALA A 51 7.10 -7.23 -11.17
N TYR A 52 5.95 -6.79 -11.68
CA TYR A 52 5.81 -6.25 -13.02
C TYR A 52 6.74 -5.06 -13.27
N VAL A 53 6.71 -4.05 -12.40
CA VAL A 53 7.55 -2.83 -12.55
C VAL A 53 9.04 -3.19 -12.57
N ALA A 54 9.51 -3.96 -11.60
CA ALA A 54 10.92 -4.38 -11.55
C ALA A 54 11.32 -5.17 -12.79
N HIS A 55 10.46 -6.07 -13.26
CA HIS A 55 10.74 -6.89 -14.44
C HIS A 55 10.75 -6.09 -15.74
N GLN A 56 9.82 -5.13 -15.91
CA GLN A 56 9.84 -4.21 -17.06
C GLN A 56 11.13 -3.37 -17.07
N LEU A 57 11.49 -2.76 -15.94
CA LEU A 57 12.71 -1.96 -15.85
C LEU A 57 13.95 -2.78 -16.19
N LYS A 58 14.06 -4.00 -15.64
CA LYS A 58 15.21 -4.88 -15.88
C LYS A 58 15.28 -5.37 -17.33
N HIS A 59 14.21 -5.94 -17.85
CA HIS A 59 14.27 -6.68 -19.11
C HIS A 59 13.96 -5.81 -20.34
N ARG A 60 12.98 -4.91 -20.24
CA ARG A 60 12.60 -4.03 -21.35
C ARG A 60 13.50 -2.79 -21.40
N HIS A 61 13.74 -2.14 -20.27
CA HIS A 61 14.52 -0.90 -20.21
C HIS A 61 16.00 -1.11 -19.84
N ARG A 62 16.44 -2.36 -19.63
CA ARG A 62 17.83 -2.74 -19.33
C ARG A 62 18.43 -1.99 -18.13
N MET A 63 17.58 -1.65 -17.16
CA MET A 63 17.99 -1.08 -15.87
C MET A 63 18.47 -2.21 -14.94
N HIS A 64 19.16 -1.84 -13.87
CA HIS A 64 19.65 -2.73 -12.82
C HIS A 64 18.93 -2.40 -11.51
N PRO A 65 17.72 -2.95 -11.28
CA PRO A 65 16.94 -2.62 -10.10
C PRO A 65 17.52 -3.23 -8.82
N LEU A 66 17.69 -2.41 -7.79
CA LEU A 66 17.78 -2.86 -6.40
C LEU A 66 16.37 -2.87 -5.81
N CYS A 67 15.79 -4.06 -5.65
CA CYS A 67 14.47 -4.15 -5.06
C CYS A 67 14.55 -4.02 -3.54
N VAL A 68 13.52 -3.42 -2.92
CA VAL A 68 13.49 -3.22 -1.46
C VAL A 68 12.12 -3.58 -0.91
N THR A 69 12.09 -4.30 0.20
CA THR A 69 10.85 -4.68 0.88
C THR A 69 10.84 -4.06 2.27
N TRP A 70 9.78 -3.34 2.62
CA TRP A 70 9.46 -3.11 4.03
C TRP A 70 8.58 -4.28 4.48
N ALA A 71 9.03 -5.03 5.49
CA ALA A 71 8.33 -6.24 5.90
C ALA A 71 6.93 -5.91 6.45
N PRO A 72 5.93 -6.77 6.17
CA PRO A 72 4.61 -6.66 6.79
C PRO A 72 4.70 -6.96 8.29
N PHE A 73 3.56 -6.83 8.98
CA PHE A 73 3.45 -7.15 10.40
C PHE A 73 3.74 -8.64 10.65
N GLU A 74 3.22 -9.50 9.79
CA GLU A 74 3.51 -10.93 9.76
C GLU A 74 3.22 -11.46 8.35
N TYR A 75 4.15 -12.22 7.78
CA TYR A 75 3.94 -12.79 6.45
C TYR A 75 2.85 -13.86 6.47
N THR A 76 2.03 -13.90 5.43
CA THR A 76 1.31 -15.13 5.08
C THR A 76 2.27 -16.10 4.37
N ASP A 77 1.94 -17.39 4.36
CA ASP A 77 2.76 -18.40 3.67
C ASP A 77 2.87 -18.11 2.17
N ILE A 78 1.76 -17.76 1.51
CA ILE A 78 1.75 -17.43 0.09
C ILE A 78 2.48 -16.11 -0.21
N GLY A 79 2.36 -15.14 0.69
CA GLY A 79 3.10 -13.89 0.66
C GLY A 79 4.60 -14.09 0.62
N TRP A 80 5.10 -14.85 1.60
CA TRP A 80 6.52 -15.20 1.70
C TRP A 80 6.98 -16.00 0.48
N GLN A 81 6.21 -16.99 0.04
CA GLN A 81 6.51 -17.76 -1.17
C GLN A 81 6.60 -16.89 -2.42
N ASN A 82 5.72 -15.90 -2.57
CA ASN A 82 5.75 -14.97 -3.71
C ASN A 82 6.99 -14.08 -3.69
N LEU A 83 7.39 -13.55 -2.51
CA LEU A 83 8.64 -12.81 -2.37
C LEU A 83 9.86 -13.67 -2.72
N GLN A 84 9.93 -14.90 -2.20
CA GLN A 84 11.03 -15.82 -2.52
C GLN A 84 11.05 -16.19 -4.01
N SER A 85 9.89 -16.44 -4.62
CA SER A 85 9.78 -16.76 -6.05
C SER A 85 10.28 -15.60 -6.91
N PHE A 86 9.92 -14.36 -6.56
CA PHE A 86 10.42 -13.16 -7.22
C PHE A 86 11.95 -13.03 -7.10
N ILE A 87 12.52 -13.28 -5.92
CA ILE A 87 13.97 -13.28 -5.72
C ILE A 87 14.64 -14.36 -6.59
N TYR A 88 14.10 -15.58 -6.59
CA TYR A 88 14.59 -16.69 -7.43
C TYR A 88 14.44 -16.45 -8.93
N ALA A 89 13.54 -15.56 -9.36
CA ALA A 89 13.48 -15.06 -10.74
C ALA A 89 14.64 -14.13 -11.12
N GLY A 90 15.61 -13.93 -10.22
CA GLY A 90 16.88 -13.26 -10.49
C GLY A 90 16.91 -11.79 -10.07
N PHE A 91 16.18 -11.42 -9.02
CA PHE A 91 16.15 -10.05 -8.51
C PHE A 91 16.84 -9.96 -7.15
N ASN A 92 17.63 -8.90 -6.97
CA ASN A 92 18.18 -8.55 -5.65
C ASN A 92 17.11 -7.87 -4.82
N ASN A 93 17.02 -8.23 -3.53
CA ASN A 93 16.09 -7.62 -2.60
C ASN A 93 16.77 -7.30 -1.26
N ILE A 94 16.52 -6.11 -0.71
CA ILE A 94 16.85 -5.76 0.66
C ILE A 94 15.56 -5.65 1.47
N LEU A 95 15.40 -6.56 2.43
CA LEU A 95 14.27 -6.59 3.35
C LEU A 95 14.60 -5.79 4.61
N GLY A 96 13.81 -4.74 4.86
CA GLY A 96 13.79 -3.99 6.11
C GLY A 96 12.73 -4.56 7.05
N GLN A 97 13.18 -5.23 8.12
CA GLN A 97 12.31 -5.72 9.18
C GLN A 97 12.29 -4.70 10.33
N PRO A 98 11.13 -4.13 10.70
CA PRO A 98 11.06 -3.29 11.89
C PRO A 98 11.23 -4.10 13.16
N ASP A 99 11.68 -3.43 14.24
CA ASP A 99 11.55 -3.96 15.60
C ASP A 99 10.08 -4.28 15.89
N GLN A 100 9.77 -5.57 16.00
CA GLN A 100 8.41 -6.05 16.18
C GLN A 100 7.78 -5.69 17.51
N LYS A 101 8.58 -5.37 18.55
CA LYS A 101 8.03 -4.86 19.82
C LYS A 101 7.49 -3.45 19.64
N ILE A 102 8.22 -2.61 18.92
CA ILE A 102 7.82 -1.25 18.60
C ILE A 102 6.69 -1.24 17.58
N HIS A 103 6.81 -2.04 16.51
CA HIS A 103 5.83 -2.09 15.42
C HIS A 103 4.44 -2.50 15.91
N ARG A 104 4.36 -3.51 16.78
CA ARG A 104 3.13 -3.91 17.47
C ARG A 104 2.48 -2.77 18.24
N LYS A 105 3.26 -2.03 19.03
CA LYS A 105 2.74 -0.93 19.86
C LYS A 105 2.21 0.21 18.99
N LEU A 106 2.92 0.54 17.90
CA LEU A 106 2.42 1.49 16.90
C LEU A 106 1.12 1.00 16.27
N SER A 107 1.01 -0.28 15.92
CA SER A 107 -0.19 -0.85 15.33
C SER A 107 -1.39 -0.75 16.26
N ARG A 108 -1.19 -1.09 17.55
CA ARG A 108 -2.21 -0.95 18.58
C ARG A 108 -2.67 0.51 18.72
N LEU A 109 -1.72 1.45 18.82
CA LEU A 109 -2.05 2.86 18.92
C LEU A 109 -2.81 3.36 17.69
N CYS A 110 -2.40 2.96 16.48
CA CYS A 110 -3.10 3.36 15.26
C CYS A 110 -4.49 2.71 15.13
N PHE A 111 -4.68 1.48 15.63
CA PHE A 111 -6.02 0.88 15.76
C PHE A 111 -6.92 1.71 16.67
N GLU A 112 -6.43 2.06 17.87
CA GLU A 112 -7.21 2.79 18.87
C GLU A 112 -7.46 4.27 18.52
N LEU A 113 -6.49 4.95 17.89
CA LEU A 113 -6.50 6.40 17.68
C LEU A 113 -6.95 6.81 16.28
N VAL A 114 -6.57 6.01 15.27
CA VAL A 114 -6.84 6.31 13.87
C VAL A 114 -7.92 5.37 13.32
N GLY A 115 -8.17 4.23 13.96
CA GLY A 115 -9.07 3.21 13.44
C GLY A 115 -8.45 2.53 12.23
N ASP A 116 -7.13 2.37 12.24
CA ASP A 116 -6.40 1.68 11.18
C ASP A 116 -5.11 1.06 11.74
N PRO A 117 -5.11 -0.25 12.05
CA PRO A 117 -3.94 -0.94 12.61
C PRO A 117 -2.76 -1.00 11.63
N TRP A 118 -2.99 -0.81 10.33
CA TRP A 118 -1.99 -0.97 9.27
C TRP A 118 -1.17 0.30 9.03
N GLN A 119 -1.59 1.43 9.61
CA GLN A 119 -0.93 2.73 9.44
C GLN A 119 0.61 2.72 9.65
N PRO A 120 1.17 1.97 10.62
CA PRO A 120 2.64 1.89 10.79
C PRO A 120 3.38 1.32 9.59
N PHE A 121 2.75 0.42 8.82
CA PHE A 121 3.34 -0.10 7.60
C PHE A 121 3.48 0.99 6.54
N THR A 122 2.46 1.86 6.39
CA THR A 122 2.53 3.02 5.47
C THR A 122 3.73 3.90 5.75
N TYR A 123 4.05 4.15 7.03
CA TYR A 123 5.23 4.95 7.41
C TYR A 123 6.53 4.30 6.91
N GLY A 124 6.71 3.01 7.17
CA GLY A 124 7.93 2.30 6.76
C GLY A 124 8.02 2.12 5.25
N GLN A 125 6.93 1.68 4.60
CA GLN A 125 6.89 1.40 3.16
C GLN A 125 7.25 2.65 2.33
N LYS A 126 6.75 3.82 2.71
CA LYS A 126 7.04 5.08 2.01
C LYS A 126 8.49 5.55 2.17
N ASN A 127 9.11 5.27 3.31
CA ASN A 127 10.41 5.81 3.65
C ASN A 127 11.58 4.85 3.38
N TRP A 128 11.34 3.54 3.41
CA TRP A 128 12.40 2.54 3.27
C TRP A 128 13.15 2.65 1.95
N ALA A 129 12.44 2.93 0.85
CA ALA A 129 13.06 3.13 -0.45
C ALA A 129 13.99 4.35 -0.49
N TYR A 130 13.66 5.44 0.22
CA TYR A 130 14.51 6.61 0.32
C TYR A 130 15.74 6.35 1.18
N HIS A 131 15.62 5.61 2.27
CA HIS A 131 16.76 5.18 3.07
C HIS A 131 17.74 4.37 2.22
N ILE A 132 17.27 3.36 1.50
CA ILE A 132 18.12 2.55 0.63
C ILE A 132 18.72 3.37 -0.51
N ALA A 133 17.92 4.20 -1.19
CA ALA A 133 18.42 5.07 -2.26
C ALA A 133 19.53 6.00 -1.75
N ASN A 134 19.36 6.61 -0.57
CA ASN A 134 20.35 7.48 0.04
C ASN A 134 21.60 6.72 0.50
N THR A 135 21.46 5.53 1.07
CA THR A 135 22.60 4.71 1.53
C THR A 135 23.44 4.19 0.36
N PHE A 136 22.78 3.67 -0.69
CA PHE A 136 23.45 3.11 -1.86
C PHE A 136 23.76 4.15 -2.94
N LYS A 137 23.37 5.41 -2.72
CA LYS A 137 23.56 6.54 -3.65
C LYS A 137 22.95 6.27 -5.03
N ILE A 138 21.74 5.70 -5.03
CA ILE A 138 20.94 5.44 -6.23
C ILE A 138 19.95 6.60 -6.39
N PRO A 139 20.07 7.44 -7.43
CA PRO A 139 19.30 8.69 -7.53
C PRO A 139 17.87 8.50 -8.06
N LEU A 140 17.50 7.32 -8.55
CA LEU A 140 16.15 7.06 -9.08
C LEU A 140 15.42 6.03 -8.22
N ILE A 141 14.20 6.36 -7.82
CA ILE A 141 13.26 5.41 -7.20
C ILE A 141 12.03 5.29 -8.12
N MET A 142 11.63 4.07 -8.45
CA MET A 142 10.41 3.83 -9.23
C MET A 142 9.37 3.10 -8.38
N TYR A 143 8.31 3.82 -8.01
CA TYR A 143 7.12 3.24 -7.38
C TYR A 143 6.13 2.75 -8.45
N GLY A 144 5.19 1.89 -8.04
CA GLY A 144 4.13 1.34 -8.90
C GLY A 144 3.06 2.36 -9.28
N GLU A 145 1.91 2.32 -8.60
CA GLU A 145 0.82 3.24 -8.86
C GLU A 145 0.73 4.44 -7.94
N ASN A 146 0.33 5.57 -8.53
CA ASN A 146 -0.16 6.70 -7.76
C ASN A 146 -1.57 6.41 -7.23
N GLY A 147 -1.63 5.97 -5.97
CA GLY A 147 -2.89 5.62 -5.30
C GLY A 147 -3.89 6.78 -5.18
N GLU A 148 -3.41 8.04 -5.09
CA GLU A 148 -4.30 9.20 -5.03
C GLU A 148 -5.12 9.34 -6.31
N LEU A 149 -4.52 9.06 -7.47
CA LEU A 149 -5.23 9.11 -8.76
C LEU A 149 -6.10 7.86 -8.98
N GLU A 150 -5.61 6.67 -8.62
CA GLU A 150 -6.33 5.42 -8.88
C GLU A 150 -7.52 5.19 -7.95
N TYR A 151 -7.50 5.74 -6.73
CA TYR A 151 -8.48 5.42 -5.67
C TYR A 151 -9.32 6.60 -5.16
N GLY A 152 -9.19 7.78 -5.79
CA GLY A 152 -10.11 8.91 -5.59
C GLY A 152 -9.64 9.93 -4.56
N GLY A 153 -8.33 10.15 -4.48
CA GLY A 153 -7.68 11.18 -3.68
C GLY A 153 -7.29 12.42 -4.51
N SER A 154 -6.13 12.99 -4.20
CA SER A 154 -5.59 14.23 -4.75
C SER A 154 -5.23 14.13 -6.24
N SER A 155 -5.57 15.16 -7.01
CA SER A 155 -5.19 15.32 -8.43
C SER A 155 -3.93 16.16 -8.64
N LYS A 156 -3.26 16.60 -7.56
CA LYS A 156 -2.09 17.51 -7.60
C LYS A 156 -0.96 17.03 -8.52
N TYR A 157 -0.75 15.71 -8.60
CA TYR A 157 0.31 15.07 -9.37
C TYR A 157 -0.17 14.36 -10.64
N LYS A 158 -1.41 14.59 -11.07
CA LYS A 158 -2.03 13.94 -12.24
C LYS A 158 -1.18 13.97 -13.52
N HIS A 159 -0.48 15.07 -13.76
CA HIS A 159 0.38 15.25 -14.95
C HIS A 159 1.86 15.41 -14.60
N LYS A 160 2.26 15.01 -13.39
CA LYS A 160 3.65 15.05 -12.94
C LYS A 160 4.12 13.62 -12.62
N PRO A 161 5.29 13.19 -13.11
CA PRO A 161 5.80 11.86 -12.79
C PRO A 161 6.34 11.76 -11.37
N LYS A 162 6.74 12.91 -10.80
CA LYS A 162 7.48 13.01 -9.54
C LYS A 162 6.60 13.44 -8.38
N GLU A 163 6.88 12.87 -7.22
CA GLU A 163 6.34 13.28 -5.94
C GLU A 163 7.47 13.16 -4.88
N GLY A 164 7.52 14.10 -3.94
CA GLY A 164 8.53 14.14 -2.89
C GLY A 164 7.97 13.68 -1.53
N PRO A 165 8.85 13.34 -0.58
CA PRO A 165 8.44 12.83 0.73
C PRO A 165 7.75 13.88 1.62
N GLU A 166 7.86 15.17 1.28
CA GLU A 166 7.12 16.25 1.93
C GLU A 166 5.59 16.05 1.87
N GLU A 167 5.11 15.37 0.84
CA GLU A 167 3.67 15.10 0.66
C GLU A 167 3.16 14.00 1.59
N TYR A 168 4.05 13.16 2.13
CA TYR A 168 3.64 11.92 2.78
C TYR A 168 2.85 12.13 4.06
N ARG A 169 3.16 13.20 4.79
CA ARG A 169 2.45 13.56 6.02
C ARG A 169 0.98 13.86 5.76
N GLU A 170 0.68 14.59 4.70
CA GLU A 170 -0.67 15.00 4.37
C GLU A 170 -1.43 13.89 3.63
N LEU A 171 -0.81 13.27 2.63
CA LEU A 171 -1.50 12.32 1.74
C LEU A 171 -1.60 10.91 2.34
N TYR A 172 -0.52 10.38 2.93
CA TYR A 172 -0.46 8.97 3.33
C TYR A 172 -0.51 8.74 4.85
N PHE A 173 -0.11 9.73 5.65
CA PHE A 173 -0.09 9.58 7.11
C PHE A 173 -1.39 9.99 7.79
N LYS A 174 -2.42 10.38 7.01
CA LYS A 174 -3.79 10.66 7.49
C LYS A 174 -3.83 11.67 8.64
N GLY A 175 -2.90 12.63 8.63
CA GLY A 175 -2.73 13.63 9.71
C GLY A 175 -2.10 13.09 11.01
N ALA A 176 -1.87 11.78 11.12
CA ALA A 176 -1.24 11.13 12.26
C ALA A 176 0.21 10.78 11.91
N GLY A 177 1.14 11.72 12.10
CA GLY A 177 2.57 11.42 11.95
C GLY A 177 3.07 10.46 13.03
N VAL A 178 4.17 9.75 12.75
CA VAL A 178 4.77 8.81 13.73
C VAL A 178 5.06 9.49 15.08
N ASP A 179 5.51 10.74 15.08
CA ASP A 179 5.79 11.50 16.31
C ASP A 179 4.53 11.68 17.17
N THR A 180 3.42 12.08 16.55
CA THR A 180 2.13 12.24 17.26
C THR A 180 1.65 10.93 17.88
N ILE A 181 1.80 9.81 17.16
CA ILE A 181 1.43 8.49 17.68
C ILE A 181 2.33 8.09 18.87
N VAL A 182 3.62 8.37 18.78
CA VAL A 182 4.60 8.05 19.83
C VAL A 182 4.36 8.89 21.09
N ASP A 183 4.11 10.19 20.95
CA ASP A 183 3.83 11.09 22.06
C ASP A 183 2.60 10.62 22.86
N ILE A 184 1.49 10.33 22.16
CA ILE A 184 0.29 9.78 22.80
C ILE A 184 0.56 8.41 23.42
N GLY A 185 1.38 7.59 22.77
CA GLY A 185 1.78 6.28 23.30
C GLY A 185 2.58 6.36 24.60
N LEU A 186 3.42 7.39 24.75
CA LEU A 186 4.12 7.69 26.00
C LEU A 186 3.15 8.19 27.09
N GLU A 187 2.22 9.08 26.74
CA GLU A 187 1.20 9.58 27.67
C GLU A 187 0.29 8.47 28.20
N ARG A 188 -0.07 7.50 27.34
CA ARG A 188 -0.90 6.34 27.69
C ARG A 188 -0.12 5.21 28.37
N GLY A 189 1.20 5.33 28.52
CA GLY A 189 2.05 4.28 29.09
C GLY A 189 2.16 3.02 28.22
N ILE A 190 1.81 3.11 26.93
CA ILE A 190 1.99 2.02 25.97
C ILE A 190 3.48 1.90 25.59
N PHE A 191 4.17 3.04 25.47
CA PHE A 191 5.62 3.10 25.41
C PHE A 191 6.22 3.46 26.77
N ASP A 192 7.32 2.80 27.12
CA ASP A 192 8.23 3.25 28.18
C ASP A 192 9.30 4.15 27.57
N LYS A 193 9.68 5.23 28.26
CA LYS A 193 10.75 6.14 27.81
C LYS A 193 12.07 5.38 27.55
N LYS A 194 12.33 4.29 28.27
CA LYS A 194 13.53 3.46 28.05
C LYS A 194 13.53 2.68 26.73
N GLU A 195 12.37 2.53 26.09
CA GLU A 195 12.26 1.86 24.78
C GLU A 195 12.53 2.82 23.62
N ILE A 196 12.62 4.12 23.89
CA ILE A 196 12.74 5.16 22.86
C ILE A 196 14.11 5.81 22.94
N GLU A 197 14.93 5.48 21.94
CA GLU A 197 16.18 6.14 21.64
C GLU A 197 16.00 7.08 20.44
N PRO A 198 16.93 8.04 20.21
CA PRO A 198 16.83 8.97 19.09
C PRO A 198 16.68 8.31 17.71
N GLN A 199 17.11 7.05 17.58
CA GLN A 199 17.05 6.31 16.32
C GLN A 199 15.91 5.30 16.19
N THR A 200 15.15 5.05 17.27
CA THR A 200 14.11 3.98 17.31
C THR A 200 13.11 4.06 16.16
N PHE A 201 12.72 5.28 15.77
CA PHE A 201 11.70 5.51 14.75
C PHE A 201 12.22 6.01 13.40
N GLN A 202 13.54 6.03 13.19
CA GLN A 202 14.14 6.64 11.99
C GLN A 202 13.67 5.98 10.69
N LEU A 203 13.46 4.67 10.68
CA LEU A 203 12.98 3.94 9.49
C LEU A 203 11.51 4.22 9.17
N TYR A 204 10.74 4.76 10.12
CA TYR A 204 9.36 5.22 9.91
C TYR A 204 9.29 6.68 9.45
N LYS A 205 10.45 7.35 9.31
CA LYS A 205 10.57 8.73 8.85
C LYS A 205 11.39 8.77 7.57
N SER A 206 11.13 9.77 6.74
CA SER A 206 11.98 10.04 5.58
C SER A 206 13.40 10.38 6.06
N PRO A 207 14.46 10.05 5.29
CA PRO A 207 15.74 10.72 5.43
C PRO A 207 15.57 12.24 5.44
N LEU A 208 16.55 12.94 6.01
CA LEU A 208 16.53 14.40 6.05
C LEU A 208 16.39 14.98 4.65
N ALA A 209 15.58 16.02 4.50
CA ALA A 209 15.33 16.65 3.21
C ALA A 209 16.65 17.12 2.54
N GLU A 210 17.60 17.62 3.34
CA GLU A 210 18.92 18.01 2.86
C GLU A 210 19.72 16.85 2.24
N ASP A 211 19.62 15.65 2.80
CA ASP A 211 20.31 14.46 2.28
C ASP A 211 19.70 14.00 0.95
N ILE A 212 18.37 14.09 0.84
CA ILE A 212 17.62 13.75 -0.36
C ILE A 212 17.96 14.73 -1.49
N ILE A 213 17.94 16.03 -1.19
CA ILE A 213 18.31 17.09 -2.14
C ILE A 213 19.77 16.92 -2.58
N LYS A 214 20.69 16.73 -1.63
CA LYS A 214 22.12 16.55 -1.91
C LYS A 214 22.42 15.30 -2.74
N SER A 215 21.67 14.23 -2.52
CA SER A 215 21.82 12.96 -3.25
C SER A 215 21.08 12.97 -4.61
N GLY A 216 20.31 14.01 -4.91
CA GLY A 216 19.58 14.14 -6.17
C GLY A 216 18.53 13.04 -6.38
N ILE A 217 17.96 12.52 -5.29
CA ILE A 217 17.02 11.39 -5.34
C ILE A 217 15.67 11.87 -5.89
N GLU A 218 15.20 11.23 -6.94
CA GLU A 218 13.89 11.47 -7.56
C GLU A 218 13.04 10.20 -7.48
N MET A 219 11.85 10.31 -6.87
CA MET A 219 10.85 9.25 -6.91
C MET A 219 9.88 9.50 -8.06
N HIS A 220 9.63 8.46 -8.83
CA HIS A 220 8.73 8.45 -9.98
C HIS A 220 7.64 7.39 -9.84
N TRP A 221 6.44 7.71 -10.31
CA TRP A 221 5.35 6.77 -10.46
C TRP A 221 5.42 6.05 -11.82
N TYR A 222 5.54 4.73 -11.83
CA TYR A 222 5.50 3.96 -13.07
C TYR A 222 4.16 4.11 -13.78
N SER A 223 3.06 4.23 -13.02
CA SER A 223 1.70 4.49 -13.56
C SER A 223 1.54 5.82 -14.29
N TYR A 224 2.51 6.74 -14.19
CA TYR A 224 2.55 7.94 -15.03
C TYR A 224 2.96 7.60 -16.48
N TYR A 225 3.91 6.69 -16.60
CA TYR A 225 4.54 6.31 -17.86
C TYR A 225 3.78 5.20 -18.58
N HIS A 226 3.09 4.36 -17.81
CA HIS A 226 2.40 3.18 -18.30
C HIS A 226 0.95 3.16 -17.84
N LYS A 227 0.04 2.73 -18.73
CA LYS A 227 -1.38 2.60 -18.39
C LYS A 227 -1.55 1.53 -17.31
N TRP A 228 -1.91 1.96 -16.11
CA TRP A 228 -1.93 1.06 -14.96
C TRP A 228 -3.16 0.14 -14.95
N THR A 229 -2.92 -1.16 -15.17
CA THR A 229 -3.92 -2.23 -15.16
C THR A 229 -3.47 -3.43 -14.29
N PRO A 230 -3.71 -3.41 -12.97
CA PRO A 230 -3.47 -4.50 -12.03
C PRO A 230 -3.77 -5.93 -12.47
N GLN A 231 -4.79 -6.16 -13.30
CA GLN A 231 -5.09 -7.49 -13.83
C GLN A 231 -4.07 -7.93 -14.89
N GLU A 232 -3.59 -7.02 -15.74
CA GLU A 232 -2.51 -7.31 -16.70
C GLU A 232 -1.21 -7.57 -15.96
N ASN A 233 -0.91 -6.76 -14.92
CA ASN A 233 0.24 -6.98 -14.04
C ASN A 233 0.20 -8.36 -13.38
N TYR A 234 -0.98 -8.83 -12.98
CA TYR A 234 -1.18 -10.17 -12.42
C TYR A 234 -0.78 -11.26 -13.40
N TYR A 235 -1.33 -11.25 -14.62
CA TYR A 235 -1.00 -12.27 -15.63
C TYR A 235 0.49 -12.26 -15.96
N TYR A 236 1.07 -11.06 -16.12
CA TYR A 236 2.49 -10.93 -16.38
C TYR A 236 3.36 -11.50 -15.26
N ALA A 237 3.05 -11.20 -13.99
CA ALA A 237 3.83 -11.69 -12.85
C ALA A 237 3.75 -13.22 -12.70
N VAL A 238 2.58 -13.81 -12.98
CA VAL A 238 2.43 -15.28 -12.97
C VAL A 238 3.37 -15.92 -13.99
N GLU A 239 3.47 -15.35 -15.19
CA GLU A 239 4.30 -15.89 -16.27
C GLU A 239 5.80 -15.68 -16.05
N ASN A 240 6.20 -14.56 -15.44
CA ASN A 240 7.60 -14.12 -15.47
C ASN A 240 8.32 -14.19 -14.12
N THR A 241 7.60 -14.26 -12.99
CA THR A 241 8.23 -14.14 -11.66
C THR A 241 7.88 -15.28 -10.70
N GLY A 242 7.12 -16.28 -11.17
CA GLY A 242 6.64 -17.38 -10.32
C GLY A 242 5.56 -16.97 -9.32
N PHE A 243 4.92 -15.81 -9.51
CA PHE A 243 3.84 -15.34 -8.66
C PHE A 243 2.68 -16.35 -8.65
N ARG A 244 2.10 -16.57 -7.48
CA ARG A 244 0.94 -17.44 -7.27
C ARG A 244 -0.16 -16.67 -6.56
N ALA A 245 -1.37 -16.81 -7.09
CA ALA A 245 -2.58 -16.37 -6.40
C ALA A 245 -2.78 -17.16 -5.09
N ASN A 246 -3.63 -16.63 -4.22
CA ASN A 246 -3.98 -17.25 -2.95
C ASN A 246 -4.52 -18.67 -3.17
N PRO A 247 -3.86 -19.72 -2.62
CA PRO A 247 -4.28 -21.11 -2.82
C PRO A 247 -5.64 -21.42 -2.16
N GLU A 248 -6.06 -20.62 -1.18
CA GLU A 248 -7.33 -20.78 -0.48
C GLU A 248 -8.50 -20.07 -1.20
N GLY A 249 -8.26 -19.49 -2.38
CA GLY A 249 -9.27 -18.76 -3.14
C GLY A 249 -9.24 -17.26 -2.84
N ARG A 250 -10.42 -16.66 -2.64
CA ARG A 250 -10.53 -15.21 -2.41
C ARG A 250 -9.95 -14.79 -1.05
N SER A 251 -9.54 -13.53 -0.93
CA SER A 251 -9.28 -12.90 0.37
C SER A 251 -10.59 -12.55 1.09
N GLU A 252 -10.56 -12.45 2.42
CA GLU A 252 -11.75 -12.07 3.19
C GLU A 252 -12.11 -10.61 2.85
N GLY A 253 -13.40 -10.29 2.78
CA GLY A 253 -13.86 -8.95 2.41
C GLY A 253 -13.81 -8.62 0.91
N THR A 254 -13.41 -9.55 0.03
CA THR A 254 -13.43 -9.36 -1.43
C THR A 254 -13.60 -10.67 -2.22
N TYR A 255 -13.77 -10.54 -3.54
CA TYR A 255 -13.82 -11.62 -4.52
C TYR A 255 -12.47 -11.90 -5.20
N THR A 256 -11.50 -10.99 -5.03
CA THR A 256 -10.17 -11.11 -5.64
C THR A 256 -9.28 -12.08 -4.85
N LYS A 257 -8.24 -12.62 -5.51
CA LYS A 257 -7.35 -13.67 -4.96
C LYS A 257 -5.86 -13.41 -5.16
N TYR A 258 -5.48 -12.22 -5.61
CA TYR A 258 -4.12 -11.94 -6.09
C TYR A 258 -3.53 -10.62 -5.58
N THR A 259 -4.23 -9.91 -4.71
CA THR A 259 -3.81 -8.59 -4.21
C THR A 259 -3.58 -8.63 -2.71
N SER A 260 -2.57 -7.92 -2.23
CA SER A 260 -2.20 -7.80 -0.81
C SER A 260 -2.12 -9.15 -0.09
N LEU A 261 -1.46 -10.14 -0.71
CA LEU A 261 -1.38 -11.49 -0.16
C LEU A 261 -0.30 -11.62 0.92
N ASP A 262 0.53 -10.61 1.12
CA ASP A 262 1.76 -10.68 1.90
C ASP A 262 1.57 -10.55 3.41
N ASP A 263 0.45 -9.98 3.88
CA ASP A 263 0.30 -9.55 5.26
C ASP A 263 -0.95 -10.15 5.93
N LYS A 264 -0.78 -10.77 7.11
CA LYS A 264 -1.91 -11.26 7.92
C LYS A 264 -2.82 -10.14 8.44
N LEU A 265 -2.34 -8.89 8.45
CA LEU A 265 -3.09 -7.73 8.95
C LEU A 265 -4.01 -7.08 7.89
N ASP A 266 -3.79 -7.32 6.59
CA ASP A 266 -4.47 -6.59 5.49
C ASP A 266 -6.00 -6.64 5.59
N ASP A 267 -6.58 -7.80 5.89
CA ASP A 267 -8.04 -7.95 5.97
C ASP A 267 -8.65 -7.04 7.07
N PHE A 268 -7.92 -6.77 8.17
CA PHE A 268 -8.36 -5.86 9.24
C PHE A 268 -8.26 -4.39 8.85
N HIS A 269 -7.28 -4.01 8.02
CA HIS A 269 -7.20 -2.68 7.42
C HIS A 269 -8.47 -2.37 6.64
N TRP A 270 -8.87 -3.31 5.76
CA TRP A 270 -10.06 -3.15 4.92
C TRP A 270 -11.36 -3.24 5.70
N TYR A 271 -11.41 -4.10 6.72
CA TYR A 271 -12.56 -4.15 7.60
C TYR A 271 -12.74 -2.82 8.34
N MET A 272 -11.67 -2.24 8.88
CA MET A 272 -11.75 -0.92 9.52
C MET A 272 -12.08 0.21 8.54
N SER A 273 -11.63 0.13 7.29
CA SER A 273 -12.11 1.02 6.22
C SER A 273 -13.63 0.94 6.05
N TYR A 274 -14.20 -0.27 6.05
CA TYR A 274 -15.64 -0.46 6.00
C TYR A 274 -16.33 0.11 7.24
N ILE A 275 -15.80 -0.16 8.45
CA ILE A 275 -16.32 0.40 9.70
C ILE A 275 -16.36 1.94 9.66
N LYS A 276 -15.34 2.59 9.11
CA LYS A 276 -15.27 4.05 9.12
C LYS A 276 -16.04 4.72 7.98
N PHE A 277 -16.03 4.11 6.80
CA PHE A 277 -16.44 4.78 5.56
C PHE A 277 -17.54 4.06 4.80
N GLY A 278 -17.98 2.89 5.28
CA GLY A 278 -18.96 2.04 4.59
C GLY A 278 -18.42 1.39 3.32
N MET A 279 -17.10 1.44 3.08
CA MET A 279 -16.43 0.87 1.91
C MET A 279 -15.25 0.00 2.35
N GLY A 280 -15.35 -1.29 2.08
CA GLY A 280 -14.30 -2.28 2.34
C GLY A 280 -13.44 -2.56 1.11
N ARG A 281 -12.77 -3.71 1.12
CA ARG A 281 -11.91 -4.18 0.03
C ARG A 281 -12.71 -4.40 -1.25
N ALA A 282 -13.86 -5.07 -1.17
CA ALA A 282 -14.68 -5.35 -2.35
C ALA A 282 -15.12 -4.07 -3.05
N SER A 283 -15.53 -3.04 -2.31
CA SER A 283 -15.81 -1.72 -2.90
C SER A 283 -14.63 -1.17 -3.70
N ARG A 284 -13.40 -1.26 -3.18
CA ARG A 284 -12.21 -0.77 -3.90
C ARG A 284 -11.89 -1.58 -5.15
N ASP A 285 -11.94 -2.89 -5.06
CA ASP A 285 -11.67 -3.79 -6.18
C ASP A 285 -12.75 -3.61 -7.27
N VAL A 286 -14.05 -3.61 -6.90
CA VAL A 286 -15.17 -3.36 -7.82
C VAL A 286 -15.07 -2.03 -8.52
N GLN A 287 -14.80 -0.95 -7.79
CA GLN A 287 -14.66 0.39 -8.37
C GLN A 287 -13.56 0.43 -9.43
N THR A 288 -12.47 -0.28 -9.19
CA THR A 288 -11.33 -0.38 -10.10
C THR A 288 -11.69 -1.19 -11.35
N ASP A 289 -12.36 -2.33 -11.18
CA ASP A 289 -12.73 -3.21 -12.29
C ASP A 289 -13.85 -2.63 -13.16
N ILE A 290 -14.81 -1.88 -12.59
CA ILE A 290 -15.80 -1.12 -13.36
C ILE A 290 -15.11 -0.07 -14.24
N ARG A 291 -14.19 0.71 -13.66
CA ARG A 291 -13.47 1.77 -14.39
C ARG A 291 -12.60 1.23 -15.54
N ARG A 292 -12.32 -0.07 -15.54
CA ARG A 292 -11.52 -0.76 -16.57
C ARG A 292 -12.37 -1.66 -17.46
N HIS A 293 -13.69 -1.60 -17.33
CA HIS A 293 -14.63 -2.39 -18.12
C HIS A 293 -14.48 -3.91 -17.95
N HIS A 294 -13.90 -4.37 -16.83
CA HIS A 294 -13.80 -5.79 -16.52
C HIS A 294 -15.14 -6.36 -15.99
N ILE A 295 -15.92 -5.52 -15.33
CA ILE A 295 -17.27 -5.84 -14.84
C ILE A 295 -18.22 -4.67 -15.07
N THR A 296 -19.51 -4.98 -15.12
CA THR A 296 -20.60 -4.01 -15.15
C THR A 296 -20.86 -3.39 -13.78
N ARG A 297 -21.63 -2.29 -13.75
CA ARG A 297 -22.05 -1.69 -12.47
C ARG A 297 -22.93 -2.67 -11.69
N GLU A 298 -23.83 -3.36 -12.36
CA GLU A 298 -24.79 -4.30 -11.77
C GLU A 298 -24.07 -5.46 -11.07
N GLU A 299 -23.06 -6.05 -11.74
CA GLU A 299 -22.18 -7.06 -11.13
C GLU A 299 -21.42 -6.48 -9.94
N GLY A 300 -20.88 -5.27 -10.08
CA GLY A 300 -20.15 -4.59 -9.02
C GLY A 300 -20.99 -4.39 -7.76
N VAL A 301 -22.23 -3.90 -7.89
CA VAL A 301 -23.16 -3.72 -6.76
C VAL A 301 -23.41 -5.06 -6.06
N ALA A 302 -23.62 -6.14 -6.83
CA ALA A 302 -23.85 -7.46 -6.27
C ALA A 302 -22.63 -7.98 -5.48
N LEU A 303 -21.41 -7.75 -5.98
CA LEU A 303 -20.17 -8.13 -5.31
C LEU A 303 -19.96 -7.33 -4.02
N VAL A 304 -20.18 -6.01 -4.02
CA VAL A 304 -20.08 -5.18 -2.81
C VAL A 304 -21.05 -5.67 -1.74
N LYS A 305 -22.33 -5.86 -2.09
CA LYS A 305 -23.34 -6.36 -1.14
C LYS A 305 -23.01 -7.73 -0.55
N ARG A 306 -22.25 -8.54 -1.29
CA ARG A 306 -21.87 -9.89 -0.88
C ARG A 306 -20.65 -9.92 0.05
N TYR A 307 -19.68 -9.04 -0.17
CA TYR A 307 -18.34 -9.18 0.43
C TYR A 307 -17.93 -8.02 1.33
N ASP A 308 -18.38 -6.79 1.09
CA ASP A 308 -18.04 -5.68 1.99
C ASP A 308 -18.67 -5.91 3.37
N GLY A 309 -17.89 -5.65 4.42
CA GLY A 309 -18.30 -5.87 5.81
C GLY A 309 -18.21 -7.31 6.28
N GLU A 310 -17.70 -8.23 5.47
CA GLU A 310 -17.27 -9.54 5.96
C GLU A 310 -16.22 -9.36 7.06
N VAL A 311 -16.52 -9.85 8.26
CA VAL A 311 -15.60 -9.82 9.39
C VAL A 311 -14.46 -10.80 9.11
N PRO A 312 -13.19 -10.37 9.13
CA PRO A 312 -12.05 -11.26 8.94
C PRO A 312 -11.97 -12.29 10.07
N LYS A 313 -11.90 -13.58 9.73
CA LYS A 313 -11.84 -14.68 10.69
C LYS A 313 -10.51 -15.41 10.66
N ARG A 314 -9.88 -15.52 9.49
CA ARG A 314 -8.68 -16.35 9.27
C ARG A 314 -7.56 -15.99 10.23
N HIS A 315 -7.33 -14.70 10.46
CA HIS A 315 -6.24 -14.19 11.29
C HIS A 315 -6.71 -13.42 12.53
N PHE A 316 -7.97 -13.58 12.95
CA PHE A 316 -8.52 -12.77 14.04
C PHE A 316 -7.84 -13.01 15.38
N GLN A 317 -7.62 -14.27 15.74
CA GLN A 317 -6.90 -14.61 16.99
C GLN A 317 -5.45 -14.14 16.96
N TRP A 318 -4.79 -14.23 15.79
CA TRP A 318 -3.45 -13.65 15.61
C TRP A 318 -3.48 -12.14 15.78
N PHE A 319 -4.45 -11.43 15.21
CA PHE A 319 -4.59 -9.98 15.32
C PHE A 319 -4.76 -9.52 16.77
N LEU A 320 -5.66 -10.16 17.52
CA LEU A 320 -5.88 -9.85 18.95
C LEU A 320 -4.60 -10.05 19.77
N SER A 321 -3.91 -11.17 19.54
CA SER A 321 -2.63 -11.47 20.18
C SER A 321 -1.53 -10.50 19.76
N TYR A 322 -1.46 -10.16 18.48
CA TYR A 322 -0.49 -9.23 17.92
C TYR A 322 -0.68 -7.84 18.53
N LEU A 323 -1.90 -7.34 18.68
CA LEU A 323 -2.12 -6.04 19.33
C LEU A 323 -2.07 -6.12 20.87
N GLY A 324 -2.18 -7.31 21.45
CA GLY A 324 -2.27 -7.51 22.89
C GLY A 324 -3.59 -6.97 23.46
N ILE A 325 -4.70 -7.21 22.76
CA ILE A 325 -6.05 -6.78 23.14
C ILE A 325 -6.99 -7.98 23.24
N GLN A 326 -8.12 -7.80 23.92
CA GLN A 326 -9.20 -8.79 23.96
C GLN A 326 -10.21 -8.51 22.84
N GLU A 327 -11.03 -9.52 22.51
CA GLU A 327 -12.05 -9.42 21.47
C GLU A 327 -13.08 -8.33 21.79
N GLU A 328 -13.49 -8.19 23.05
CA GLU A 328 -14.44 -7.17 23.48
C GLU A 328 -13.95 -5.76 23.14
N PHE A 329 -12.66 -5.50 23.40
CA PHE A 329 -12.04 -4.21 23.09
C PHE A 329 -11.94 -3.95 21.58
N PHE A 330 -11.74 -4.99 20.77
CA PHE A 330 -11.79 -4.85 19.31
C PHE A 330 -13.17 -4.33 18.86
N TRP A 331 -14.24 -4.92 19.38
CA TRP A 331 -15.60 -4.51 19.05
C TRP A 331 -15.95 -3.12 19.59
N GLU A 332 -15.47 -2.75 20.78
CA GLU A 332 -15.60 -1.39 21.32
C GLU A 332 -14.96 -0.35 20.39
N VAL A 333 -13.75 -0.61 19.89
CA VAL A 333 -13.08 0.29 18.93
C VAL A 333 -13.86 0.36 17.62
N CYS A 334 -14.36 -0.76 17.09
CA CYS A 334 -15.21 -0.74 15.90
C CYS A 334 -16.46 0.12 16.11
N ASP A 335 -17.16 -0.05 17.23
CA ASP A 335 -18.39 0.69 17.53
C ASP A 335 -18.12 2.18 17.74
N PHE A 336 -17.02 2.54 18.41
CA PHE A 336 -16.57 3.93 18.51
C PHE A 336 -16.41 4.58 17.13
N TYR A 337 -15.77 3.91 16.18
CA TYR A 337 -15.62 4.45 14.82
C TYR A 337 -16.91 4.46 14.01
N ARG A 338 -17.85 3.54 14.26
CA ARG A 338 -19.19 3.63 13.68
C ARG A 338 -19.96 4.84 14.21
N GLU A 339 -19.87 5.13 15.50
CA GLU A 339 -20.49 6.29 16.15
C GLU A 339 -19.96 7.62 15.58
N LEU A 340 -18.65 7.70 15.31
CA LEU A 340 -18.05 8.88 14.69
C LEU A 340 -18.37 9.03 13.20
N SER A 341 -18.73 7.93 12.54
CA SER A 341 -18.93 7.91 11.10
C SER A 341 -20.32 8.42 10.71
N ASN A 342 -20.36 9.17 9.61
CA ASN A 342 -21.60 9.67 9.04
C ASN A 342 -22.37 8.63 8.20
N VAL A 343 -21.81 7.44 7.96
CA VAL A 343 -22.44 6.40 7.12
C VAL A 343 -23.26 5.38 7.90
N TRP A 344 -23.21 5.41 9.24
CA TRP A 344 -23.92 4.48 10.11
C TRP A 344 -25.02 5.16 10.93
N GLU A 345 -26.05 4.38 11.26
CA GLU A 345 -27.05 4.68 12.28
C GLU A 345 -27.30 3.46 13.15
N LYS A 346 -27.59 3.69 14.43
CA LYS A 346 -27.93 2.63 15.37
C LYS A 346 -29.46 2.60 15.52
N GLN A 347 -30.09 1.52 15.08
CA GLN A 347 -31.52 1.27 15.23
C GLN A 347 -31.72 -0.08 15.94
N ASP A 348 -32.51 -0.10 17.02
CA ASP A 348 -32.78 -1.31 17.83
C ASP A 348 -31.51 -2.09 18.24
N GLY A 349 -30.45 -1.36 18.59
CA GLY A 349 -29.16 -1.93 18.99
C GLY A 349 -28.31 -2.48 17.83
N LYS A 350 -28.75 -2.35 16.57
CA LYS A 350 -28.01 -2.78 15.38
C LYS A 350 -27.52 -1.60 14.57
N TRP A 351 -26.33 -1.75 14.00
CA TRP A 351 -25.78 -0.80 13.05
C TRP A 351 -26.36 -1.03 11.65
N LEU A 352 -26.98 0.00 11.10
CA LEU A 352 -27.50 0.04 9.74
C LEU A 352 -26.74 1.09 8.92
N MET A 353 -26.45 0.77 7.66
CA MET A 353 -25.77 1.68 6.75
C MET A 353 -26.79 2.64 6.13
N LYS A 354 -26.57 3.95 6.25
CA LYS A 354 -27.46 5.00 5.72
C LYS A 354 -27.48 5.08 4.20
N TYR A 355 -26.34 4.79 3.58
CA TYR A 355 -26.12 4.95 2.14
C TYR A 355 -25.63 3.62 1.53
N PRO A 356 -26.46 2.56 1.52
CA PRO A 356 -26.08 1.30 0.92
C PRO A 356 -25.83 1.49 -0.58
N VAL A 357 -24.85 0.76 -1.13
CA VAL A 357 -24.54 0.82 -2.55
C VAL A 357 -25.72 0.30 -3.38
N CYS A 358 -26.23 1.15 -4.27
CA CYS A 358 -27.37 0.89 -5.15
C CYS A 358 -26.96 0.46 -6.55
#